data_AF-A0AAW0MLI2-F1
#
_entry.id   AF-A0AAW0MLI2-F1
#
_cell.length_a   1.000
_cell.length_b   1.000
_cell.length_c   1.000
_cell.angle_alpha   90.00
_cell.angle_beta   90.00
_cell.angle_gamma   90.00
#
_symmetry.space_group_name_H-M   'P 1'
#
loop_
_entity.id
_entity.type
_entity.pdbx_description
1 polymer ?
#
loop_
_entity_poly.entity_id
_entity_poly.type
_entity_poly.pdbx_seq_one_letter_code
_entity_poly.pdbx_strand_id
1 'polypeptide(L)'
;MDENKENQTPEAQELDWVQQYSLEQEREEQELQQALAQSLQEHEAQEMREDDDLKRATELSLQEFNNSLPELLCSDDSGNEDVLDMEYSEAEAESLRRNAESGYLPNSFRLISVVSHIGSSSSSGHYISDVYDMKKQSWLTYNDLDVSRTQEGAVQRDRDRSGYIFFYMHKDVFEQLSEMEKSGPSNSSDAARNVLQPL
;
A
#
# COMPACT_ATOMS: atom_id res chain seq x y z
N MET A 1 -71.30 -50.64 10.16
CA MET A 1 -70.99 -49.49 11.03
C MET A 1 -69.78 -48.86 10.41
N ASP A 2 -70.04 -47.91 9.52
CA ASP A 2 -69.04 -47.14 8.80
C ASP A 2 -68.67 -45.91 9.62
N GLU A 3 -67.39 -45.71 9.89
CA GLU A 3 -66.87 -44.40 10.30
C GLU A 3 -65.58 -44.12 9.52
N ASN A 4 -65.74 -43.72 8.26
CA ASN A 4 -64.70 -42.98 7.55
C ASN A 4 -64.83 -41.49 7.94
N LYS A 5 -63.93 -41.02 8.81
CA LYS A 5 -63.73 -39.59 9.07
C LYS A 5 -62.62 -39.10 8.15
N GLU A 6 -62.99 -38.59 6.99
CA GLU A 6 -62.09 -37.77 6.17
C GLU A 6 -61.98 -36.39 6.84
N ASN A 7 -60.78 -36.04 7.27
CA ASN A 7 -60.42 -34.69 7.70
C ASN A 7 -60.16 -33.85 6.45
N GLN A 8 -61.02 -32.86 6.19
CA GLN A 8 -60.84 -31.89 5.11
C GLN A 8 -60.19 -30.63 5.71
N THR A 9 -58.89 -30.45 5.46
CA THR A 9 -58.14 -29.24 5.83
C THR A 9 -58.51 -28.09 4.89
N PRO A 10 -58.68 -26.84 5.37
CA PRO A 10 -59.07 -25.72 4.53
C PRO A 10 -57.84 -25.14 3.79
N GLU A 11 -57.66 -25.49 2.52
CA GLU A 11 -56.62 -24.94 1.62
C GLU A 11 -56.64 -23.39 1.50
N ALA A 12 -57.76 -22.76 1.85
CA ALA A 12 -57.94 -21.31 1.75
C ALA A 12 -57.07 -20.50 2.73
N GLN A 13 -56.63 -21.08 3.85
CA GLN A 13 -55.80 -20.36 4.83
C GLN A 13 -54.31 -20.39 4.46
N GLU A 14 -53.79 -21.46 3.86
CA GLU A 14 -52.37 -21.55 3.48
C GLU A 14 -52.02 -20.60 2.31
N LEU A 15 -52.95 -20.41 1.38
CA LEU A 15 -52.76 -19.50 0.24
C LEU A 15 -52.65 -18.01 0.66
N ASP A 16 -53.24 -17.64 1.79
CA ASP A 16 -53.22 -16.27 2.35
C ASP A 16 -51.86 -15.95 2.99
N TRP A 17 -51.32 -16.89 3.78
CA TRP A 17 -49.98 -16.73 4.38
C TRP A 17 -48.89 -16.66 3.31
N VAL A 18 -48.94 -17.50 2.27
CA VAL A 18 -47.94 -17.50 1.20
C VAL A 18 -47.95 -16.18 0.42
N GLN A 19 -49.13 -15.60 0.15
CA GLN A 19 -49.23 -14.29 -0.48
C GLN A 19 -48.70 -13.17 0.42
N GLN A 20 -49.01 -13.22 1.71
CA GLN A 20 -48.53 -12.25 2.69
C GLN A 20 -47.00 -12.31 2.83
N TYR A 21 -46.41 -13.51 2.88
CA TYR A 21 -44.96 -13.69 2.87
C TYR A 21 -44.30 -13.15 1.59
N SER A 22 -44.91 -13.37 0.42
CA SER A 22 -44.40 -12.84 -0.84
C SER A 22 -44.41 -11.30 -0.88
N LEU A 23 -45.48 -10.68 -0.37
CA LEU A 23 -45.60 -9.23 -0.28
C LEU A 23 -44.60 -8.63 0.72
N GLU A 24 -44.38 -9.30 1.85
CA GLU A 24 -43.41 -8.86 2.86
C GLU A 24 -41.98 -9.01 2.36
N GLN A 25 -41.67 -10.10 1.64
CA GLN A 25 -40.39 -10.31 0.98
C GLN A 25 -40.11 -9.26 -0.10
N GLU A 26 -41.10 -8.91 -0.93
CA GLU A 26 -40.97 -7.83 -1.92
C GLU A 26 -40.74 -6.47 -1.26
N ARG A 27 -41.39 -6.18 -0.13
CA ARG A 27 -41.16 -4.96 0.65
C ARG A 27 -39.73 -4.93 1.20
N GLU A 28 -39.29 -6.02 1.82
CA GLU A 28 -37.92 -6.12 2.36
C GLU A 28 -36.87 -5.96 1.26
N GLU A 29 -37.08 -6.55 0.07
CA GLU A 29 -36.19 -6.39 -1.07
C GLU A 29 -36.15 -4.92 -1.56
N GLN A 30 -37.31 -4.24 -1.61
CA GLN A 30 -37.36 -2.82 -1.94
C GLN A 30 -36.62 -1.96 -0.91
N GLU A 31 -36.78 -2.25 0.38
CA GLU A 31 -36.08 -1.55 1.46
C GLU A 31 -34.57 -1.77 1.38
N LEU A 32 -34.13 -3.00 1.09
CA LEU A 32 -32.71 -3.34 0.87
C LEU A 32 -32.12 -2.61 -0.34
N GLN A 33 -32.85 -2.60 -1.46
CA GLN A 33 -32.42 -1.87 -2.66
C GLN A 33 -32.33 -0.37 -2.40
N GLN A 34 -33.27 0.19 -1.66
CA GLN A 34 -33.25 1.60 -1.26
C GLN A 34 -32.07 1.92 -0.34
N ALA A 35 -31.80 1.07 0.66
CA ALA A 35 -30.67 1.25 1.56
C ALA A 35 -29.33 1.16 0.83
N LEU A 36 -29.18 0.24 -0.12
CA LEU A 36 -27.98 0.12 -0.93
C LEU A 36 -27.75 1.36 -1.80
N ALA A 37 -28.81 1.87 -2.44
CA ALA A 37 -28.73 3.09 -3.25
C ALA A 37 -28.36 4.31 -2.40
N GLN A 38 -28.95 4.45 -1.21
CA GLN A 38 -28.61 5.51 -0.25
C GLN A 38 -27.15 5.40 0.20
N SER A 39 -26.71 4.20 0.59
CA SER A 39 -25.34 3.97 1.02
C SER A 39 -24.31 4.28 -0.07
N LEU A 40 -24.61 3.96 -1.33
CA LEU A 40 -23.74 4.29 -2.46
C LEU A 40 -23.66 5.80 -2.67
N GLN A 41 -24.79 6.50 -2.66
CA GLN A 41 -24.83 7.95 -2.79
C GLN A 41 -24.11 8.66 -1.64
N GLU A 42 -24.25 8.17 -0.41
CA GLU A 42 -23.55 8.71 0.75
C GLU A 42 -22.04 8.50 0.64
N HIS A 43 -21.59 7.33 0.18
CA HIS A 43 -20.17 7.04 -0.06
C HIS A 43 -19.59 7.99 -1.12
N GLU A 44 -20.25 8.14 -2.27
CA GLU A 44 -19.81 9.06 -3.34
C GLU A 44 -19.75 10.51 -2.85
N ALA A 45 -20.73 10.94 -2.04
CA ALA A 45 -20.75 12.28 -1.47
C ALA A 45 -19.66 12.47 -0.39
N GLN A 46 -19.27 11.40 0.31
CA GLN A 46 -18.17 11.43 1.26
C GLN A 46 -16.82 11.53 0.54
N GLU A 47 -16.59 10.72 -0.50
CA GLU A 47 -15.37 10.80 -1.31
C GLU A 47 -15.19 12.20 -1.92
N MET A 48 -16.24 12.80 -2.48
CA MET A 48 -16.17 14.18 -2.99
C MET A 48 -15.76 15.20 -1.91
N ARG A 49 -16.25 15.03 -0.67
CA ARG A 49 -15.90 15.92 0.44
C ARG A 49 -14.43 15.76 0.85
N GLU A 50 -13.97 14.52 0.93
CA GLU A 50 -12.58 14.21 1.29
C GLU A 50 -11.60 14.73 0.24
N ASP A 51 -11.94 14.62 -1.06
CA ASP A 51 -11.15 15.17 -2.17
C ASP A 51 -11.07 16.70 -2.11
N ASP A 52 -12.19 17.39 -1.85
CA ASP A 52 -12.22 18.85 -1.73
C ASP A 52 -11.36 19.35 -0.54
N ASP A 53 -11.43 18.66 0.59
CA ASP A 53 -10.62 19.00 1.76
C ASP A 53 -9.13 18.72 1.54
N LEU A 54 -8.78 17.61 0.87
CA LEU A 54 -7.39 17.31 0.50
C LEU A 54 -6.82 18.35 -0.47
N LYS A 55 -7.62 18.77 -1.45
CA LYS A 55 -7.25 19.83 -2.40
C LYS A 55 -7.00 21.15 -1.68
N ARG A 56 -7.89 21.55 -0.76
CA ARG A 56 -7.73 22.76 0.06
C ARG A 56 -6.48 22.70 0.94
N ALA A 57 -6.23 21.56 1.60
CA ALA A 57 -5.06 21.39 2.44
C ALA A 57 -3.75 21.50 1.64
N THR A 58 -3.72 20.94 0.43
CA THR A 58 -2.58 21.04 -0.49
C THR A 58 -2.33 22.50 -0.90
N GLU A 59 -3.38 23.24 -1.26
CA GLU A 59 -3.28 24.65 -1.63
C GLU A 59 -2.73 25.51 -0.49
N LEU A 60 -3.22 25.31 0.74
CA LEU A 60 -2.72 26.00 1.92
C LEU A 60 -1.25 25.67 2.21
N SER A 61 -0.87 24.40 2.09
CA SER A 61 0.53 23.96 2.28
C SER A 61 1.47 24.61 1.27
N LEU A 62 1.05 24.72 0.01
CA LEU A 62 1.81 25.41 -1.04
C LEU A 62 1.89 26.92 -0.79
N GLN A 63 0.81 27.54 -0.29
CA GLN A 63 0.80 28.96 0.06
C GLN A 63 1.75 29.26 1.22
N GLU A 64 1.81 28.41 2.24
CA GLU A 64 2.78 28.55 3.35
C GLU A 64 4.24 28.41 2.87
N PHE A 65 4.49 27.49 1.93
CA PHE A 65 5.81 27.33 1.30
C PHE A 65 6.22 28.57 0.49
N ASN A 66 5.31 29.10 -0.34
CA ASN A 66 5.58 30.23 -1.22
C ASN A 66 5.82 31.54 -0.45
N ASN A 67 5.21 31.71 0.72
CA ASN A 67 5.46 32.86 1.59
C ASN A 67 6.82 32.82 2.31
N SER A 68 7.51 31.68 2.35
CA SER A 68 8.83 31.53 3.00
C SER A 68 10.02 31.75 2.06
N LEU A 69 9.81 31.96 0.76
CA LEU A 69 10.88 32.05 -0.25
C LEU A 69 10.69 33.29 -1.13
N PRO A 70 11.63 34.26 -1.15
CA PRO A 70 11.52 35.40 -2.07
C PRO A 70 11.80 34.97 -3.52
N GLU A 71 10.79 35.13 -4.37
CA GLU A 71 10.85 35.33 -5.84
C GLU A 71 11.52 34.21 -6.67
N LEU A 72 10.76 33.16 -7.00
CA LEU A 72 10.85 32.54 -8.32
C LEU A 72 9.44 32.47 -8.92
N LEU A 73 9.29 33.06 -10.09
CA LEU A 73 8.02 33.38 -10.74
C LEU A 73 7.20 32.11 -11.05
N CYS A 74 6.10 31.88 -10.32
CA CYS A 74 5.09 30.91 -10.71
C CYS A 74 4.21 31.55 -11.80
N SER A 75 4.40 31.11 -13.04
CA SER A 75 3.41 31.35 -14.10
C SER A 75 2.24 30.38 -13.90
N ASP A 76 1.05 30.94 -14.07
CA ASP A 76 -0.25 30.28 -14.05
C ASP A 76 -0.43 29.31 -15.22
N ASP A 77 -1.26 28.30 -14.98
CA ASP A 77 -2.00 27.45 -15.93
C ASP A 77 -1.23 26.46 -16.84
N SER A 78 -1.21 25.19 -16.40
CA SER A 78 -1.52 23.99 -17.20
C SER A 78 -0.93 22.77 -16.50
N GLY A 79 -1.73 21.71 -16.30
CA GLY A 79 -1.32 20.44 -15.73
C GLY A 79 -0.23 19.73 -16.53
N ASN A 80 1.02 20.14 -16.31
CA ASN A 80 2.22 19.43 -16.68
C ASN A 80 3.07 19.35 -15.41
N GLU A 81 3.52 18.15 -15.10
CA GLU A 81 4.52 17.88 -14.08
C GLU A 81 5.80 18.68 -14.39
N ASP A 82 5.88 19.93 -13.92
CA ASP A 82 7.16 20.57 -13.64
C ASP A 82 7.73 19.85 -12.41
N VAL A 83 8.24 18.65 -12.68
CA VAL A 83 9.48 18.17 -12.08
C VAL A 83 10.35 19.41 -12.00
N LEU A 84 10.60 19.91 -10.79
CA LEU A 84 11.67 20.85 -10.57
C LEU A 84 12.93 20.09 -10.99
N ASP A 85 13.26 20.17 -12.27
CA ASP A 85 14.43 19.58 -12.86
C ASP A 85 15.57 20.44 -12.33
N MET A 86 16.02 20.06 -11.14
CA MET A 86 17.21 20.62 -10.52
C MET A 86 18.35 20.22 -11.45
N GLU A 87 18.61 21.09 -12.43
CA GLU A 87 19.55 20.87 -13.52
C GLU A 87 20.96 20.84 -12.94
N TYR A 88 21.35 19.65 -12.44
CA TYR A 88 22.71 19.38 -12.03
C TYR A 88 23.61 19.48 -13.26
N SER A 89 24.76 20.15 -13.12
CA SER A 89 25.74 20.14 -14.20
C SER A 89 26.18 18.70 -14.50
N GLU A 90 26.60 18.42 -15.73
CA GLU A 90 27.07 17.09 -16.15
C GLU A 90 28.18 16.56 -15.21
N ALA A 91 29.06 17.46 -14.73
CA ALA A 91 30.11 17.14 -13.76
C ALA A 91 29.55 16.75 -12.39
N GLU A 92 28.49 17.40 -11.92
CA GLU A 92 27.83 17.06 -10.65
C GLU A 92 27.09 15.74 -10.75
N ALA A 93 26.37 15.51 -11.85
CA ALA A 93 25.69 14.24 -12.10
C ALA A 93 26.69 13.06 -12.15
N GLU A 94 27.84 13.25 -12.80
CA GLU A 94 28.89 12.24 -12.86
C GLU A 94 29.54 11.98 -11.48
N SER A 95 29.74 13.04 -10.69
CA SER A 95 30.21 12.94 -9.29
C SER A 95 29.23 12.15 -8.42
N LEU A 96 27.93 12.45 -8.52
CA LEU A 96 26.88 11.75 -7.77
C LEU A 96 26.78 10.28 -8.17
N ARG A 97 26.87 9.94 -9.47
CA ARG A 97 26.90 8.55 -9.93
C ARG A 97 28.08 7.78 -9.37
N ARG A 98 29.28 8.38 -9.40
CA ARG A 98 30.48 7.77 -8.83
C ARG A 98 30.34 7.57 -7.32
N ASN A 99 29.70 8.52 -6.63
CA ASN A 99 29.41 8.40 -5.22
C ASN A 99 28.36 7.33 -4.92
N ALA A 100 27.34 7.14 -5.76
CA ALA A 100 26.35 6.08 -5.57
C ALA A 100 26.99 4.68 -5.58
N GLU A 101 28.06 4.48 -6.36
CA GLU A 101 28.78 3.21 -6.45
C GLU A 101 29.78 3.00 -5.29
N SER A 102 30.48 4.06 -4.88
CA SER A 102 31.62 3.94 -3.95
C SER A 102 31.37 4.53 -2.56
N GLY A 103 30.36 5.39 -2.42
CA GLY A 103 29.97 6.06 -1.18
C GLY A 103 31.12 6.83 -0.51
N TYR A 104 31.95 7.50 -1.31
CA TYR A 104 33.14 8.21 -0.82
C TYR A 104 32.85 9.56 -0.16
N LEU A 105 31.67 10.13 -0.43
CA LEU A 105 31.28 11.41 0.15
C LEU A 105 30.89 11.25 1.63
N PRO A 106 31.13 12.29 2.45
CA PRO A 106 30.59 12.34 3.80
C PRO A 106 29.06 12.25 3.75
N ASN A 107 28.46 11.52 4.69
CA ASN A 107 27.02 11.24 4.73
C ASN A 107 26.51 10.43 3.52
N SER A 108 27.29 9.46 3.05
CA SER A 108 26.81 8.49 2.06
C SER A 108 25.87 7.48 2.70
N PHE A 109 24.76 7.20 2.03
CA PHE A 109 23.76 6.24 2.47
C PHE A 109 23.63 5.10 1.47
N ARG A 110 23.32 3.91 1.99
CA ARG A 110 23.04 2.72 1.19
C ARG A 110 21.56 2.37 1.29
N LEU A 111 20.95 2.07 0.15
CA LEU A 111 19.60 1.54 0.10
C LEU A 111 19.55 0.15 0.74
N ILE A 112 18.62 -0.06 1.66
CA ILE A 112 18.47 -1.35 2.38
C ILE A 112 17.09 -1.98 2.19
N SER A 113 16.07 -1.20 1.84
CA SER A 113 14.74 -1.70 1.55
C SER A 113 13.93 -0.72 0.72
N VAL A 114 13.04 -1.26 -0.12
CA VAL A 114 12.07 -0.51 -0.92
C VAL A 114 10.70 -1.12 -0.71
N VAL A 115 9.72 -0.31 -0.31
CA VAL A 115 8.31 -0.68 -0.34
C VAL A 115 7.71 -0.12 -1.61
N SER A 116 7.14 -0.99 -2.42
CA SER A 116 6.50 -0.61 -3.68
C SER A 116 5.00 -0.76 -3.59
N HIS A 117 4.29 0.18 -4.20
CA HIS A 117 2.84 0.12 -4.35
C HIS A 117 2.50 -0.18 -5.81
N ILE A 118 1.75 -1.26 -6.04
CA ILE A 118 1.32 -1.71 -7.36
C ILE A 118 -0.19 -1.49 -7.43
N GLY A 119 -0.59 -0.37 -8.00
CA GLY A 119 -1.99 0.02 -8.13
C GLY A 119 -2.10 1.41 -8.76
N SER A 120 -3.26 1.71 -9.33
CA SER A 120 -3.55 3.01 -9.96
C SER A 120 -4.27 4.00 -9.02
N SER A 121 -4.71 3.55 -7.85
CA SER A 121 -5.39 4.37 -6.83
C SER A 121 -4.51 4.50 -5.58
N SER A 122 -4.66 5.58 -4.82
CA SER A 122 -4.07 5.73 -3.49
C SER A 122 -4.80 4.90 -2.41
N SER A 123 -6.09 4.59 -2.62
CA SER A 123 -6.93 3.86 -1.68
C SER A 123 -6.91 2.34 -1.86
N SER A 124 -6.38 1.84 -2.99
CA SER A 124 -6.30 0.41 -3.27
C SER A 124 -5.14 0.05 -4.19
N GLY A 125 -4.54 -1.09 -3.89
CA GLY A 125 -3.46 -1.69 -4.65
C GLY A 125 -2.72 -2.73 -3.82
N HIS A 126 -1.56 -3.15 -4.31
CA HIS A 126 -0.79 -4.25 -3.73
C HIS A 126 0.58 -3.77 -3.27
N TYR A 127 0.95 -4.08 -2.02
CA TYR A 127 2.23 -3.68 -1.45
C TYR A 127 3.21 -4.84 -1.43
N ILE A 128 4.41 -4.60 -1.93
CA ILE A 128 5.52 -5.56 -1.86
C ILE A 128 6.76 -4.88 -1.29
N SER A 129 7.64 -5.67 -0.69
CA SER A 129 8.86 -5.14 -0.06
C SER A 129 10.10 -5.85 -0.58
N ASP A 130 11.00 -5.11 -1.19
CA ASP A 130 12.34 -5.55 -1.51
C ASP A 130 13.25 -5.21 -0.32
N VAL A 131 13.94 -6.19 0.25
CA VAL A 131 14.78 -6.01 1.45
C VAL A 131 16.14 -6.65 1.25
N TYR A 132 17.19 -5.94 1.66
CA TYR A 132 18.54 -6.48 1.74
C TYR A 132 18.73 -7.27 3.05
N ASP A 133 18.91 -8.58 2.93
CA ASP A 133 19.25 -9.45 4.06
C ASP A 133 20.77 -9.40 4.29
N MET A 134 21.19 -8.73 5.37
CA MET A 134 22.60 -8.58 5.73
C MET A 134 23.28 -9.92 6.00
N LYS A 135 22.56 -10.90 6.56
CA LYS A 135 23.13 -12.21 6.92
C LYS A 135 23.39 -13.04 5.68
N LYS A 136 22.44 -13.03 4.74
CA LYS A 136 22.56 -13.74 3.46
C LYS A 136 23.34 -12.95 2.41
N GLN A 137 23.62 -11.68 2.68
CA GLN A 137 24.22 -10.72 1.75
C GLN A 137 23.48 -10.73 0.40
N SER A 138 22.15 -10.77 0.44
CA SER A 138 21.31 -10.91 -0.74
C SER A 138 20.00 -10.14 -0.63
N TRP A 139 19.54 -9.60 -1.76
CA TRP A 139 18.22 -9.00 -1.85
C TRP A 139 17.12 -10.06 -1.98
N LEU A 140 16.02 -9.82 -1.28
CA LEU A 140 14.82 -10.65 -1.30
C LEU A 140 13.60 -9.77 -1.59
N THR A 141 12.72 -10.24 -2.45
CA THR A 141 11.40 -9.66 -2.68
C THR A 141 10.39 -10.42 -1.85
N TYR A 142 9.72 -9.71 -0.95
CA TYR A 142 8.61 -10.19 -0.14
C TYR A 142 7.29 -9.75 -0.77
N ASN A 143 6.55 -10.72 -1.26
CA ASN A 143 5.23 -10.57 -1.84
C ASN A 143 4.24 -11.45 -1.07
N ASP A 144 3.66 -10.91 0.00
CA ASP A 144 2.86 -11.65 0.97
C ASP A 144 3.56 -12.92 1.49
N LEU A 145 3.07 -14.09 1.07
CA LEU A 145 3.59 -15.40 1.46
C LEU A 145 4.79 -15.84 0.58
N ASP A 146 4.94 -15.22 -0.59
CA ASP A 146 5.97 -15.56 -1.56
C ASP A 146 7.22 -14.73 -1.33
N VAL A 147 8.33 -15.43 -1.08
CA VAL A 147 9.65 -14.83 -0.92
C VAL A 147 10.55 -15.33 -2.03
N SER A 148 11.07 -14.40 -2.83
CA SER A 148 11.97 -14.72 -3.93
C SER A 148 13.27 -13.94 -3.82
N ARG A 149 14.34 -14.48 -4.40
CA ARG A 149 15.64 -13.80 -4.45
C ARG A 149 15.68 -12.85 -5.65
N THR A 150 16.18 -11.65 -5.42
CA THR A 150 16.38 -10.65 -6.47
C THR A 150 17.80 -10.07 -6.41
N GLN A 151 18.11 -9.14 -7.31
CA GLN A 151 19.39 -8.42 -7.36
C GLN A 151 19.15 -6.93 -7.14
N GLU A 152 20.12 -6.24 -6.53
CA GLU A 152 20.04 -4.80 -6.25
C GLU A 152 19.72 -3.98 -7.52
N GLY A 153 20.41 -4.28 -8.62
CA GLY A 153 20.18 -3.60 -9.90
C GLY A 153 18.81 -3.92 -10.53
N ALA A 154 18.18 -5.04 -10.19
CA ALA A 154 16.80 -5.31 -10.59
C ALA A 154 15.83 -4.50 -9.73
N VAL A 155 16.02 -4.46 -8.41
CA VAL A 155 15.21 -3.63 -7.49
C VAL A 155 15.26 -2.16 -7.91
N GLN A 156 16.43 -1.61 -8.19
CA GLN A 156 16.56 -0.19 -8.58
C GLN A 156 15.88 0.13 -9.92
N ARG A 157 15.91 -0.81 -10.89
CA ARG A 157 15.28 -0.60 -12.20
C ARG A 157 13.79 -0.86 -12.18
N ASP A 158 13.36 -1.95 -11.55
CA ASP A 158 11.96 -2.40 -11.60
C ASP A 158 11.07 -1.52 -10.70
N ARG A 159 11.67 -0.83 -9.72
CA ARG A 159 10.96 0.02 -8.74
C ARG A 159 11.17 1.52 -8.95
N ASP A 160 11.79 1.92 -10.05
CA ASP A 160 12.00 3.34 -10.37
C ASP A 160 10.68 4.13 -10.45
N ARG A 161 9.60 3.47 -10.89
CA ARG A 161 8.25 4.06 -11.06
C ARG A 161 7.20 3.54 -10.10
N SER A 162 7.49 2.46 -9.35
CA SER A 162 6.54 1.86 -8.39
C SER A 162 6.99 1.96 -6.93
N GLY A 163 8.23 2.40 -6.68
CA GLY A 163 8.75 2.59 -5.34
C GLY A 163 8.00 3.70 -4.62
N TYR A 164 7.41 3.38 -3.47
CA TYR A 164 6.62 4.30 -2.66
C TYR A 164 7.42 4.81 -1.46
N ILE A 165 8.14 3.91 -0.76
CA ILE A 165 8.97 4.25 0.40
C ILE A 165 10.34 3.61 0.25
N PHE A 166 11.40 4.37 0.51
CA PHE A 166 12.79 3.93 0.43
C PHE A 166 13.48 4.05 1.78
N PHE A 167 14.08 2.96 2.24
CA PHE A 167 14.85 2.92 3.48
C PHE A 167 16.33 2.91 3.18
N TYR A 168 17.03 3.83 3.83
CA TYR A 168 18.46 4.02 3.69
C TYR A 168 19.17 3.84 5.03
N MET A 169 20.38 3.29 4.99
CA MET A 169 21.27 3.17 6.14
C MET A 169 22.55 3.94 5.87
N HIS A 170 23.05 4.66 6.88
CA HIS A 170 24.34 5.33 6.77
C HIS A 170 25.44 4.30 6.44
N LYS A 171 26.29 4.58 5.45
CA LYS A 171 27.29 3.63 4.93
C LYS A 171 28.18 3.06 6.03
N ASP A 172 28.70 3.92 6.91
CA ASP A 172 29.60 3.46 7.98
C ASP A 172 28.91 2.48 8.95
N VAL A 173 27.61 2.68 9.21
CA VAL A 173 26.81 1.78 10.04
C VAL A 173 26.59 0.45 9.31
N PHE A 174 26.28 0.52 8.01
CA PHE A 174 26.11 -0.65 7.17
C PHE A 174 27.39 -1.50 7.11
N GLU A 175 28.55 -0.86 6.93
CA GLU A 175 29.85 -1.54 6.85
C GLU A 175 30.21 -2.21 8.18
N GLN A 176 30.04 -1.50 9.31
CA GLN A 176 30.27 -2.08 10.65
C GLN A 176 29.40 -3.32 10.89
N LEU A 177 28.11 -3.26 10.58
CA LEU A 177 27.19 -4.39 10.73
C LEU A 177 27.54 -5.55 9.77
N SER A 178 27.96 -5.23 8.54
CA SER A 178 28.40 -6.23 7.56
C SER A 178 29.65 -6.98 8.03
N GLU A 179 30.59 -6.28 8.64
CA GLU A 179 31.83 -6.86 9.17
C GLU A 179 31.58 -7.73 10.40
N MET A 180 30.66 -7.33 11.28
CA MET A 180 30.24 -8.13 12.44
C MET A 180 29.61 -9.46 12.02
N GLU A 181 28.76 -9.46 10.99
CA GLU A 181 28.15 -10.70 10.46
C GLU A 181 29.18 -11.60 9.74
N LYS A 182 30.18 -11.01 9.07
CA LYS A 182 31.28 -11.77 8.44
C LYS A 182 32.27 -12.36 9.44
N SER A 183 32.43 -11.74 10.60
CA SER A 183 33.35 -12.14 11.67
C SER A 183 32.67 -13.01 12.74
N GLY A 184 31.57 -13.69 12.39
CA GLY A 184 30.66 -14.39 13.30
C GLY A 184 31.29 -15.19 14.45
N PRO A 185 30.54 -15.41 15.54
CA PRO A 185 31.07 -15.89 16.81
C PRO A 185 31.70 -17.28 16.68
N SER A 186 33.00 -17.37 16.92
CA SER A 186 33.64 -18.60 17.36
C SER A 186 33.15 -18.95 18.77
N ASN A 187 32.05 -19.71 18.89
CA ASN A 187 31.82 -20.80 19.86
C ASN A 187 30.33 -21.09 20.13
N SER A 188 29.95 -22.33 19.83
CA SER A 188 29.02 -23.23 20.56
C SER A 188 27.78 -22.65 21.27
N SER A 189 26.58 -23.03 20.81
CA SER A 189 25.76 -24.04 21.50
C SER A 189 24.50 -24.40 20.70
N ASP A 190 24.32 -25.71 20.52
CA ASP A 190 23.04 -26.36 20.28
C ASP A 190 22.02 -25.93 21.35
N ALA A 191 20.84 -25.45 20.94
CA ALA A 191 19.63 -25.53 21.75
C ALA A 191 18.36 -25.35 20.90
N ALA A 192 17.84 -26.51 20.48
CA ALA A 192 16.41 -26.86 20.47
C ALA A 192 15.40 -25.94 19.75
N ARG A 193 14.95 -26.47 18.62
CA ARG A 193 13.60 -26.32 18.05
C ARG A 193 12.53 -26.27 19.15
N ASN A 194 11.65 -25.27 19.12
CA ASN A 194 10.26 -25.41 19.56
C ASN A 194 9.36 -24.60 18.63
N VAL A 195 8.58 -25.34 17.84
CA VAL A 195 7.48 -24.86 17.01
C VAL A 195 6.30 -24.61 17.96
N LEU A 196 5.77 -23.39 18.02
CA LEU A 196 4.49 -23.11 18.66
C LEU A 196 3.38 -23.28 17.62
N GLN A 197 2.42 -24.15 17.89
CA GLN A 197 1.17 -24.27 17.14
C GLN A 197 0.13 -23.24 17.66
N PRO A 198 -0.83 -22.78 16.84
CA PRO A 198 -1.86 -21.84 17.27
C PRO A 198 -3.01 -22.54 18.01
N LEU A 199 -3.67 -21.79 18.89
CA LEU A 199 -4.95 -22.10 19.53
C LEU A 199 -6.13 -21.99 18.55
#